data_AF-A0A7S2WTE2-F1
#
_entry.id   AF-A0A7S2WTE2-F1
#
_cell.length_a   1.000
_cell.length_b   1.000
_cell.length_c   1.000
_cell.angle_alpha   90.00
_cell.angle_beta   90.00
_cell.angle_gamma   90.00
#
_symmetry.space_group_name_H-M   'P 1'
#
loop_
_entity.id
_entity.type
_entity.pdbx_description
1 polymer ?
#
loop_
_entity_poly.entity_id
_entity_poly.type
_entity_poly.pdbx_seq_one_letter_code
_entity_poly.pdbx_strand_id
1 'polypeptide(L)'
;AEYVADTVIFFIAGVVMAVRIFSNHTSGSDWGKLVLLYLALHGIRLFIVTLSWPILKRGYGLTYKEGLVLVFGGLRGAIGLSLALIIEDTEDVQDTETNADRVVFHMAGIALLTLIINGTFMKPLINYLGLDRVSKAESEMFEHSCAVIEAKLEHFVENELKPDRFLGDADYSVVWRYIPVLSAQQYWHRIKSHKLILTQREKEVMRHVNMAVAQRRNPNLDSPPKGLSLSWEGSWTSDNGDPLPTARRERADMCRLS
;
A
#
# COMPACT_ATOMS: atom_id res chain seq x y z
N ALA A 1 5.35 -11.47 19.53
CA ALA A 1 5.15 -12.90 19.85
C ALA A 1 4.55 -13.64 18.66
N GLU A 2 3.45 -13.15 18.07
CA GLU A 2 2.77 -13.74 16.89
C GLU A 2 3.71 -14.08 15.73
N TYR A 3 4.52 -13.12 15.27
CA TYR A 3 5.50 -13.36 14.20
C TYR A 3 6.44 -14.53 14.49
N VAL A 4 6.89 -14.67 15.74
CA VAL A 4 7.80 -15.76 16.14
C VAL A 4 7.05 -17.09 16.12
N ALA A 5 5.82 -17.15 16.64
CA ALA A 5 5.00 -18.36 16.62
C ALA A 5 4.73 -18.87 15.19
N ASP A 6 4.38 -17.96 14.27
CA ASP A 6 4.16 -18.32 12.87
C ASP A 6 5.43 -18.85 12.21
N THR A 7 6.57 -18.21 12.44
CA THR A 7 7.85 -18.71 11.89
C THR A 7 8.20 -20.09 12.43
N VAL A 8 7.96 -20.35 13.72
CA VAL A 8 8.22 -21.64 14.36
C VAL A 8 7.31 -22.72 13.80
N ILE A 9 6.00 -22.47 13.67
CA ILE A 9 5.08 -23.49 13.18
C ILE A 9 5.35 -23.84 11.70
N PHE A 10 5.67 -22.84 10.86
CA PHE A 10 6.05 -23.10 9.47
C PHE A 10 7.40 -23.82 9.35
N PHE A 11 8.36 -23.51 10.24
CA PHE A 11 9.62 -24.23 10.30
C PHE A 11 9.42 -25.70 10.68
N ILE A 12 8.61 -25.97 11.71
CA ILE A 12 8.26 -27.34 12.13
C ILE A 12 7.56 -28.08 10.99
N ALA A 13 6.58 -27.46 10.31
CA ALA A 13 5.94 -28.05 9.13
C ALA A 13 6.94 -28.47 8.05
N GLY A 14 7.91 -27.59 7.77
CA GLY A 14 8.95 -27.84 6.78
C GLY A 14 9.84 -29.02 7.16
N VAL A 15 10.26 -29.09 8.43
CA VAL A 15 11.06 -30.20 8.95
C VAL A 15 10.28 -31.52 8.90
N VAL A 16 9.02 -31.53 9.37
CA VAL A 16 8.14 -32.71 9.31
C VAL A 16 7.98 -33.20 7.87
N MET A 17 7.70 -32.29 6.93
CA MET A 17 7.60 -32.64 5.51
C MET A 17 8.90 -33.25 4.98
N ALA A 18 10.05 -32.65 5.29
CA ALA A 18 11.36 -33.15 4.84
C ALA A 18 11.62 -34.58 5.35
N VAL A 19 11.40 -34.84 6.64
CA VAL A 19 11.57 -36.18 7.24
C VAL A 19 10.67 -37.21 6.56
N ARG A 20 9.42 -36.85 6.27
CA ARG A 20 8.44 -37.75 5.62
C ARG A 20 8.80 -38.03 4.14
N ILE A 21 9.36 -37.05 3.42
CA ILE A 21 9.87 -37.26 2.05
C ILE A 21 11.07 -38.22 2.05
N PHE A 22 12.04 -38.04 2.95
CA PHE A 22 13.24 -38.88 3.00
C PHE A 22 12.97 -40.31 3.49
N SER A 23 11.93 -40.51 4.29
CA SER A 23 11.57 -41.82 4.86
C SER A 23 10.85 -42.77 3.86
N ASN A 24 10.78 -42.41 2.58
CA ASN A 24 10.48 -43.32 1.45
C ASN A 24 9.18 -44.17 1.53
N HIS A 25 8.12 -43.64 2.13
CA HIS A 25 6.77 -44.25 2.11
C HIS A 25 5.76 -43.52 1.20
N THR A 26 6.21 -42.72 0.23
CA THR A 26 5.30 -41.98 -0.66
C THR A 26 5.35 -42.48 -2.09
N SER A 27 4.27 -43.14 -2.51
CA SER A 27 4.04 -43.45 -3.92
C SER A 27 3.86 -42.15 -4.70
N GLY A 28 4.25 -42.11 -5.99
CA GLY A 28 4.00 -40.96 -6.87
C GLY A 28 2.51 -40.54 -6.92
N SER A 29 1.59 -41.45 -6.56
CA SER A 29 0.17 -41.15 -6.37
C SER A 29 -0.12 -40.12 -5.27
N ASP A 30 0.66 -40.07 -4.20
CA ASP A 30 0.41 -39.17 -3.07
C ASP A 30 0.81 -37.72 -3.40
N TRP A 31 1.85 -37.54 -4.22
CA TRP A 31 2.18 -36.25 -4.83
C TRP A 31 1.07 -35.76 -5.77
N GLY A 32 0.47 -36.66 -6.54
CA GLY A 32 -0.69 -36.34 -7.39
C GLY A 32 -1.89 -35.85 -6.57
N LYS A 33 -2.20 -36.53 -5.45
CA LYS A 33 -3.25 -36.10 -4.51
C LYS A 33 -2.93 -34.74 -3.89
N LEU A 34 -1.66 -34.46 -3.57
CA LEU A 34 -1.23 -33.17 -3.02
C LEU A 34 -1.51 -32.02 -4.00
N VAL A 35 -1.15 -32.17 -5.28
CA VAL A 35 -1.39 -31.16 -6.32
C VAL A 35 -2.88 -30.98 -6.60
N LEU A 36 -3.63 -32.09 -6.66
CA LEU A 36 -5.08 -32.05 -6.83
C LEU A 36 -5.76 -31.31 -5.67
N LEU A 37 -5.35 -31.62 -4.43
CA LEU A 37 -5.87 -30.99 -3.23
C LEU A 37 -5.52 -29.50 -3.17
N TYR A 38 -4.32 -29.12 -3.61
CA TYR A 38 -3.92 -27.73 -3.77
C TYR A 38 -4.85 -26.98 -4.75
N LEU A 39 -5.11 -27.55 -5.94
CA LEU A 39 -6.03 -26.96 -6.92
C LEU A 39 -7.46 -26.86 -6.38
N ALA A 40 -7.94 -27.91 -5.70
CA ALA A 40 -9.27 -27.92 -5.10
C ALA A 40 -9.43 -26.82 -4.04
N LEU A 41 -8.45 -26.67 -3.14
CA LEU A 41 -8.46 -25.62 -2.12
C LEU A 41 -8.40 -24.22 -2.73
N HIS A 42 -7.61 -24.04 -3.79
CA HIS A 42 -7.57 -22.76 -4.50
C HIS A 42 -8.92 -22.45 -5.18
N GLY A 43 -9.58 -23.47 -5.74
CA GLY A 43 -10.93 -23.38 -6.31
C GLY A 43 -11.98 -23.01 -5.27
N ILE A 44 -11.98 -23.66 -4.10
CA ILE A 44 -12.88 -23.33 -2.99
C ILE A 44 -12.66 -21.88 -2.53
N ARG A 45 -11.40 -21.44 -2.42
CA ARG A 45 -11.09 -20.06 -2.04
C ARG A 45 -11.64 -19.06 -3.07
N LEU A 46 -11.43 -19.32 -4.36
CA LEU A 46 -11.99 -18.50 -5.43
C LEU A 46 -13.52 -18.45 -5.36
N PHE A 47 -14.15 -19.59 -5.09
CA PHE A 47 -15.60 -19.70 -4.93
C PHE A 47 -16.11 -18.86 -3.75
N ILE A 48 -15.48 -18.95 -2.57
CA ILE A 48 -15.87 -18.17 -1.40
C ILE A 48 -15.70 -16.66 -1.65
N VAL A 49 -14.60 -16.25 -2.27
CA VAL A 49 -14.35 -14.83 -2.57
C VAL A 49 -15.34 -14.29 -3.61
N THR A 50 -15.65 -15.07 -4.65
CA THR A 50 -16.64 -14.68 -5.66
C THR A 50 -18.06 -14.64 -5.09
N LEU A 51 -18.41 -15.55 -4.17
CA LEU A 51 -19.68 -15.52 -3.45
C LEU A 51 -19.79 -14.30 -2.52
N SER A 52 -18.69 -13.89 -1.90
CA SER A 52 -18.63 -12.72 -1.02
C SER A 52 -18.49 -11.39 -1.80
N TRP A 53 -18.19 -11.45 -3.10
CA TRP A 53 -18.06 -10.30 -4.00
C TRP A 53 -19.18 -9.24 -3.89
N PRO A 54 -20.48 -9.59 -3.90
CA PRO A 54 -21.56 -8.60 -3.78
C PRO A 54 -21.51 -7.81 -2.46
N ILE A 55 -21.02 -8.40 -1.38
CA ILE A 55 -20.87 -7.76 -0.08
C ILE A 55 -19.69 -6.79 -0.13
N LEU A 56 -18.55 -7.25 -0.64
CA LEU A 56 -17.33 -6.44 -0.74
C LEU A 56 -17.51 -5.23 -1.67
N LYS A 57 -18.22 -5.41 -2.78
CA LYS A 57 -18.50 -4.32 -3.72
C LYS A 57 -19.36 -3.22 -3.09
N ARG A 58 -20.28 -3.57 -2.19
CA ARG A 58 -21.23 -2.63 -1.57
C ARG A 58 -20.61 -1.82 -0.41
N GLY A 59 -19.63 -2.38 0.30
CA GLY A 59 -18.96 -1.71 1.43
C GLY A 59 -17.65 -1.01 1.05
N TYR A 60 -16.80 -1.67 0.26
CA TYR A 60 -15.41 -1.25 0.03
C TYR A 60 -15.10 -0.81 -1.41
N GLY A 61 -16.04 -0.98 -2.36
CA GLY A 61 -15.82 -0.59 -3.76
C GLY A 61 -14.74 -1.42 -4.48
N LEU A 62 -14.53 -2.66 -4.04
CA LEU A 62 -13.42 -3.50 -4.48
C LEU A 62 -13.45 -3.78 -5.99
N THR A 63 -12.30 -3.59 -6.66
CA THR A 63 -12.10 -3.89 -8.09
C THR A 63 -11.67 -5.34 -8.28
N TYR A 64 -12.03 -5.98 -9.40
CA TYR A 64 -11.66 -7.38 -9.70
C TYR A 64 -10.16 -7.70 -9.53
N LYS A 65 -9.30 -6.70 -9.74
CA LYS A 65 -7.86 -6.78 -9.50
C LYS A 65 -7.51 -6.99 -8.03
N GLU A 66 -8.10 -6.19 -7.15
CA GLU A 66 -7.95 -6.30 -5.70
C GLU A 66 -8.56 -7.61 -5.19
N GLY A 67 -9.67 -8.04 -5.80
CA GLY A 67 -10.28 -9.35 -5.54
C GLY A 67 -9.33 -10.52 -5.79
N LEU A 68 -8.57 -10.48 -6.87
CA LEU A 68 -7.58 -11.50 -7.17
C LEU A 68 -6.47 -11.49 -6.10
N VAL A 69 -5.98 -10.31 -5.71
CA VAL A 69 -5.00 -10.17 -4.62
C VAL A 69 -5.54 -10.75 -3.31
N LEU A 70 -6.82 -10.60 -2.99
CA LEU A 70 -7.44 -11.22 -1.81
C LEU A 70 -7.43 -12.76 -1.86
N VAL A 71 -7.64 -13.36 -3.05
CA VAL A 71 -7.55 -14.83 -3.22
C VAL A 71 -6.12 -15.32 -2.95
N PHE A 72 -5.10 -14.55 -3.39
CA PHE A 72 -3.69 -14.90 -3.16
C PHE A 72 -3.19 -14.55 -1.74
N GLY A 73 -3.80 -13.56 -1.09
CA GLY A 73 -3.36 -12.97 0.18
C GLY A 73 -4.03 -13.53 1.45
N GLY A 74 -4.89 -14.55 1.35
CA GLY A 74 -5.60 -15.11 2.51
C GLY A 74 -4.69 -15.55 3.68
N LEU A 75 -5.17 -15.38 4.91
CA LEU A 75 -4.49 -15.73 6.17
C LEU A 75 -3.99 -17.19 6.10
N ARG A 76 -2.67 -17.39 6.15
CA ARG A 76 -2.07 -18.69 5.83
C ARG A 76 -2.08 -19.64 7.03
N GLY A 77 -2.91 -20.67 6.94
CA GLY A 77 -2.60 -22.10 7.18
C GLY A 77 -2.13 -22.58 8.56
N ALA A 78 -1.61 -21.73 9.44
CA ALA A 78 -1.04 -22.11 10.73
C ALA A 78 -2.04 -22.88 11.60
N ILE A 79 -3.32 -22.46 11.59
CA ILE A 79 -4.40 -23.13 12.34
C ILE A 79 -4.67 -24.54 11.82
N GLY A 80 -4.61 -24.75 10.49
CA GLY A 80 -4.83 -26.06 9.90
C GLY A 80 -3.67 -27.01 10.19
N LEU A 81 -2.45 -26.47 10.18
CA LEU A 81 -1.24 -27.22 10.54
C LEU A 81 -1.20 -27.56 12.03
N SER A 82 -1.57 -26.62 12.92
CA SER A 82 -1.63 -26.88 14.36
C SER A 82 -2.66 -27.97 14.67
N LEU A 83 -3.82 -27.94 14.02
CA LEU A 83 -4.83 -28.98 14.19
C LEU A 83 -4.31 -30.34 13.72
N ALA A 84 -3.59 -30.40 12.60
CA ALA A 84 -3.00 -31.65 12.11
C ALA A 84 -1.97 -32.23 13.09
N LEU A 85 -1.11 -31.38 13.67
CA LEU A 85 -0.12 -31.81 14.66
C LEU A 85 -0.78 -32.28 15.97
N ILE A 86 -1.86 -31.64 16.41
CA ILE A 86 -2.62 -32.07 17.59
C ILE A 86 -3.24 -33.46 17.36
N ILE A 87 -3.72 -33.73 16.15
CA ILE A 87 -4.29 -35.04 15.78
C ILE A 87 -3.22 -36.13 15.74
N GLU A 88 -1.97 -35.80 15.37
CA GLU A 88 -0.83 -36.72 15.43
C GLU A 88 -0.40 -37.02 16.87
N ASP A 89 -0.52 -36.05 17.77
CA ASP A 89 -0.10 -36.16 19.17
C ASP A 89 -1.12 -36.90 20.07
N THR A 90 -2.37 -37.06 19.63
CA THR A 90 -3.43 -37.68 20.44
C THR A 90 -3.42 -39.21 20.32
N GLU A 91 -3.02 -39.89 21.40
CA GLU A 91 -2.88 -41.36 21.50
C GLU A 91 -4.21 -42.15 21.41
N ASP A 92 -5.38 -41.49 21.52
CA ASP A 92 -6.71 -42.13 21.54
C ASP A 92 -7.17 -42.64 20.15
N VAL A 93 -6.39 -42.39 19.09
CA VAL A 93 -6.67 -42.80 17.70
C VAL A 93 -5.64 -43.84 17.20
N GLN A 94 -5.12 -44.67 18.10
CA GLN A 94 -4.06 -45.67 17.81
C GLN A 94 -4.45 -46.76 16.79
N ASP A 95 -5.73 -47.01 16.52
CA ASP A 95 -6.14 -47.94 15.45
C ASP A 95 -5.93 -47.36 14.03
N THR A 96 -5.52 -46.09 13.92
CA THR A 96 -5.47 -45.36 12.66
C THR A 96 -4.19 -44.54 12.46
N GLU A 97 -3.05 -44.98 12.99
CA GLU A 97 -1.74 -44.29 12.84
C GLU A 97 -1.40 -43.94 11.38
N THR A 98 -1.78 -44.83 10.44
CA THR A 98 -1.50 -44.63 9.02
C THR A 98 -2.30 -43.46 8.39
N ASN A 99 -3.40 -43.01 9.01
CA ASN A 99 -4.19 -41.89 8.49
C ASN A 99 -3.79 -40.55 9.10
N ALA A 100 -3.40 -40.50 10.38
CA ALA A 100 -2.91 -39.28 11.01
C ALA A 100 -1.64 -38.76 10.31
N ASP A 101 -0.68 -39.64 10.08
CA ASP A 101 0.55 -39.36 9.33
C ASP A 101 0.27 -38.81 7.92
N ARG A 102 -0.75 -39.35 7.23
CA ARG A 102 -1.16 -38.88 5.91
C ARG A 102 -1.79 -37.49 6.00
N VAL A 103 -2.62 -37.21 7.00
CA VAL A 103 -3.25 -35.89 7.18
C VAL A 103 -2.17 -34.84 7.41
N VAL A 104 -1.19 -35.12 8.28
CA VAL A 104 -0.07 -34.21 8.54
C VAL A 104 0.75 -33.96 7.28
N PHE A 105 1.06 -35.01 6.51
CA PHE A 105 1.76 -34.87 5.22
C PHE A 105 1.01 -33.96 4.25
N HIS A 106 -0.30 -34.15 4.08
CA HIS A 106 -1.09 -33.32 3.16
C HIS A 106 -1.20 -31.88 3.68
N MET A 107 -1.44 -31.68 4.97
CA MET A 107 -1.60 -30.34 5.54
C MET A 107 -0.30 -29.53 5.52
N ALA A 108 0.83 -30.13 5.93
CA ALA A 108 2.15 -29.51 5.87
C ALA A 108 2.57 -29.25 4.41
N GLY A 109 2.34 -30.22 3.52
CA GLY A 109 2.66 -30.10 2.10
C GLY A 109 1.85 -28.99 1.39
N ILE A 110 0.54 -28.89 1.64
CA ILE A 110 -0.31 -27.80 1.11
C ILE A 110 0.15 -26.44 1.64
N ALA A 111 0.41 -26.34 2.95
CA ALA A 111 0.84 -25.10 3.58
C ALA A 111 2.16 -24.60 2.96
N LEU A 112 3.13 -25.50 2.79
CA LEU A 112 4.42 -25.23 2.15
C LEU A 112 4.25 -24.86 0.67
N LEU A 113 3.48 -25.64 -0.09
CA LEU A 113 3.25 -25.40 -1.52
C LEU A 113 2.54 -24.06 -1.74
N THR A 114 1.57 -23.72 -0.90
CA THR A 114 0.87 -22.43 -0.93
C THR A 114 1.78 -21.28 -0.53
N LEU A 115 2.71 -21.50 0.40
CA LEU A 115 3.70 -20.50 0.81
C LEU A 115 4.67 -20.19 -0.34
N ILE A 116 5.21 -21.23 -0.97
CA ILE A 116 6.14 -21.11 -2.10
C ILE A 116 5.42 -20.46 -3.28
N ILE A 117 4.27 -21.00 -3.71
CA ILE A 117 3.57 -20.48 -4.88
C ILE A 117 3.10 -19.04 -4.62
N ASN A 118 2.29 -18.74 -3.61
CA ASN A 118 1.85 -17.34 -3.47
C ASN A 118 3.03 -16.43 -3.06
N GLY A 119 4.08 -16.92 -2.41
CA GLY A 119 5.28 -16.12 -2.11
C GLY A 119 6.02 -15.68 -3.37
N THR A 120 6.21 -16.60 -4.31
CA THR A 120 6.87 -16.32 -5.60
C THR A 120 5.97 -15.53 -6.55
N PHE A 121 4.67 -15.84 -6.60
CA PHE A 121 3.74 -15.25 -7.55
C PHE A 121 3.13 -13.91 -7.10
N MET A 122 3.14 -13.57 -5.80
CA MET A 122 2.48 -12.34 -5.32
C MET A 122 3.11 -11.06 -5.88
N LYS A 123 4.44 -10.91 -5.81
CA LYS A 123 5.15 -9.73 -6.33
C LYS A 123 4.90 -9.49 -7.83
N PRO A 124 5.12 -10.49 -8.72
CA PRO A 124 4.83 -10.29 -10.14
C PRO A 124 3.35 -10.10 -10.41
N LEU A 125 2.44 -10.70 -9.64
CA LEU A 125 1.00 -10.50 -9.78
C LEU A 125 0.58 -9.06 -9.48
N ILE A 126 1.09 -8.47 -8.39
CA ILE A 126 0.82 -7.07 -8.01
C ILE A 126 1.35 -6.13 -9.10
N ASN A 127 2.57 -6.37 -9.59
CA ASN A 127 3.18 -5.58 -10.65
C ASN A 127 2.40 -5.71 -11.97
N TYR A 128 1.93 -6.91 -12.32
CA TYR A 128 1.13 -7.16 -13.51
C TYR A 128 -0.25 -6.50 -13.44
N LEU A 129 -0.91 -6.52 -12.27
CA LEU A 129 -2.18 -5.85 -12.06
C LEU A 129 -2.05 -4.31 -12.03
N GLY A 130 -0.82 -3.81 -11.85
CA GLY A 130 -0.51 -2.38 -11.70
C GLY A 130 -0.95 -1.82 -10.36
N LEU A 131 -1.04 -2.69 -9.34
CA LEU A 131 -1.40 -2.35 -7.95
C LEU A 131 -0.18 -1.90 -7.12
N ASP A 132 1.02 -1.92 -7.70
CA ASP A 132 2.27 -1.41 -7.11
C ASP A 132 2.32 0.13 -7.00
N ARG A 133 1.36 0.80 -7.64
CA ARG A 133 1.17 2.23 -7.49
C ARG A 133 0.23 2.42 -6.31
N VAL A 134 0.64 3.24 -5.33
CA VAL A 134 -0.21 3.74 -4.25
C VAL A 134 -1.60 3.97 -4.86
N SER A 135 -2.60 3.20 -4.42
CA SER A 135 -3.94 3.28 -5.03
C SER A 135 -4.36 4.74 -5.06
N LYS A 136 -5.02 5.22 -6.13
CA LYS A 136 -5.53 6.61 -6.15
C LYS A 136 -6.32 6.92 -4.88
N ALA A 137 -7.06 5.94 -4.37
CA ALA A 137 -7.77 6.03 -3.12
C ALA A 137 -6.82 6.18 -1.91
N GLU A 138 -5.71 5.45 -1.86
CA GLU A 138 -4.73 5.55 -0.77
C GLU A 138 -3.97 6.88 -0.82
N SER A 139 -3.60 7.38 -2.02
CA SER A 139 -3.01 8.72 -2.17
C SER A 139 -4.00 9.83 -1.81
N GLU A 140 -5.28 9.71 -2.21
CA GLU A 140 -6.34 10.65 -1.83
C GLU A 140 -6.62 10.61 -0.32
N MET A 141 -6.65 9.41 0.28
CA MET A 141 -6.81 9.24 1.73
C MET A 141 -5.62 9.81 2.50
N PHE A 142 -4.40 9.61 2.01
CA PHE A 142 -3.20 10.18 2.60
C PHE A 142 -3.20 11.71 2.51
N GLU A 143 -3.52 12.28 1.34
CA GLU A 143 -3.63 13.73 1.16
C GLU A 143 -4.76 14.32 2.02
N HIS A 144 -5.92 13.66 2.11
CA HIS A 144 -7.01 14.08 2.98
C HIS A 144 -6.59 14.03 4.47
N SER A 145 -5.90 12.97 4.88
CA SER A 145 -5.38 12.85 6.25
C SER A 145 -4.37 13.94 6.56
N CYS A 146 -3.48 14.23 5.62
CA CYS A 146 -2.55 15.35 5.69
C CYS A 146 -3.30 16.69 5.81
N ALA A 147 -4.30 16.96 4.98
CA ALA A 147 -5.10 18.18 5.04
C ALA A 147 -5.82 18.36 6.39
N VAL A 148 -6.38 17.28 6.95
CA VAL A 148 -7.01 17.31 8.29
C VAL A 148 -6.00 17.62 9.38
N ILE A 149 -4.82 17.01 9.34
CA ILE A 149 -3.73 17.31 10.29
C ILE A 149 -3.32 18.77 10.19
N GLU A 150 -3.19 19.31 8.98
CA GLU A 150 -2.87 20.72 8.78
C GLU A 150 -3.97 21.65 9.31
N ALA A 151 -5.24 21.37 9.02
CA ALA A 151 -6.36 22.18 9.53
C ALA A 151 -6.42 22.18 11.06
N LYS A 152 -6.19 21.02 11.71
CA LYS A 152 -6.11 20.92 13.17
C LYS A 152 -4.93 21.71 13.73
N LEU A 153 -3.78 21.64 13.07
CA LEU A 153 -2.59 22.38 13.48
C LEU A 153 -2.82 23.89 13.36
N GLU A 154 -3.42 24.36 12.27
CA GLU A 154 -3.74 25.77 12.08
C GLU A 154 -4.71 26.29 13.14
N HIS A 155 -5.75 25.51 13.44
CA HIS A 155 -6.68 25.83 14.52
C HIS A 155 -5.98 25.90 15.89
N PHE A 156 -5.11 24.94 16.19
CA PHE A 156 -4.35 24.91 17.44
C PHE A 156 -3.38 26.10 17.56
N VAL A 157 -2.71 26.46 16.46
CA VAL A 157 -1.81 27.62 16.44
C VAL A 157 -2.57 28.92 16.66
N GLU A 158 -3.72 29.11 16.00
CA GLU A 158 -4.49 30.35 16.09
C GLU A 158 -5.23 30.50 17.42
N ASN A 159 -5.80 29.41 17.95
CA ASN A 159 -6.70 29.47 19.10
C ASN A 159 -6.03 29.15 20.44
N GLU A 160 -4.89 28.45 20.45
CA GLU A 160 -4.20 28.09 21.68
C GLU A 160 -2.83 28.76 21.79
N LEU A 161 -1.98 28.69 20.76
CA LEU A 161 -0.62 29.23 20.85
C LEU A 161 -0.56 30.76 20.80
N LYS A 162 -1.22 31.38 19.81
CA LYS A 162 -1.21 32.85 19.65
C LYS A 162 -1.80 33.63 20.83
N PRO A 163 -2.92 33.21 21.45
CA PRO A 163 -3.46 33.91 22.61
C PRO A 163 -2.74 33.56 23.93
N ASP A 164 -1.83 32.59 23.95
CA ASP A 164 -1.07 32.26 25.16
C ASP A 164 -0.13 33.42 25.53
N ARG A 165 -0.15 33.77 26.82
CA ARG A 165 0.64 34.86 27.42
C ARG A 165 2.16 34.72 27.15
N PHE A 166 2.68 33.50 27.02
CA PHE A 166 4.11 33.25 26.84
C PHE A 166 4.50 33.02 25.39
N LEU A 167 3.59 32.57 24.53
CA LEU A 167 3.87 32.19 23.14
C LEU A 167 3.36 33.20 22.11
N GLY A 168 2.46 34.11 22.49
CA GLY A 168 1.83 35.04 21.54
C GLY A 168 2.76 36.02 20.83
N ASP A 169 3.94 36.32 21.39
CA ASP A 169 4.96 37.18 20.79
C ASP A 169 6.03 36.41 19.99
N ALA A 170 5.87 35.09 19.83
CA ALA A 170 6.80 34.28 19.05
C ALA A 170 6.75 34.63 17.55
N ASP A 171 7.90 34.56 16.87
CA ASP A 171 7.94 34.69 15.41
C ASP A 171 7.35 33.42 14.76
N TYR A 172 6.04 33.45 14.54
CA TYR A 172 5.31 32.34 13.91
C TYR A 172 5.81 32.02 12.51
N SER A 173 6.43 32.96 11.80
CA SER A 173 7.04 32.73 10.48
C SER A 173 8.18 31.70 10.55
N VAL A 174 8.92 31.70 11.67
CA VAL A 174 9.98 30.74 11.95
C VAL A 174 9.39 29.42 12.43
N VAL A 175 8.35 29.46 13.28
CA VAL A 175 7.67 28.25 13.77
C VAL A 175 7.11 27.41 12.62
N TRP A 176 6.40 28.03 11.68
CA TRP A 176 5.85 27.34 10.49
C TRP A 176 6.90 26.67 9.61
N ARG A 177 8.16 27.12 9.68
CA ARG A 177 9.29 26.55 8.96
C ARG A 177 9.88 25.31 9.64
N TYR A 178 9.75 25.18 10.95
CA TYR A 178 10.19 23.98 11.70
C TYR A 178 9.12 22.88 11.74
N ILE A 179 7.86 23.22 11.48
CA ILE A 179 6.77 22.25 11.41
C ILE A 179 6.99 21.34 10.17
N PRO A 180 6.92 20.00 10.33
CA PRO A 180 7.08 19.09 9.21
C PRO A 180 6.00 19.31 8.15
N VAL A 181 6.40 19.11 6.90
CA VAL A 181 5.56 19.18 5.71
C VAL A 181 5.37 17.75 5.23
N LEU A 182 4.14 17.23 5.36
CA LEU A 182 3.83 15.83 5.08
C LEU A 182 3.42 15.59 3.63
N SER A 183 2.89 16.61 2.94
CA SER A 183 2.61 16.55 1.51
C SER A 183 3.04 17.80 0.73
N ALA A 184 3.25 17.63 -0.58
CA ALA A 184 3.56 18.75 -1.46
C ALA A 184 2.40 19.76 -1.53
N GLN A 185 1.14 19.30 -1.44
CA GLN A 185 -0.02 20.18 -1.42
C GLN A 185 -0.03 21.08 -0.17
N GLN A 186 0.26 20.53 1.01
CA GLN A 186 0.41 21.31 2.25
C GLN A 186 1.51 22.39 2.12
N TYR A 187 2.66 22.04 1.54
CA TYR A 187 3.76 22.98 1.33
C TYR A 187 3.30 24.24 0.58
N TRP A 188 2.60 24.02 -0.54
CA TRP A 188 2.09 25.10 -1.38
C TRP A 188 0.97 25.88 -0.73
N HIS A 189 0.10 25.21 0.05
CA HIS A 189 -0.93 25.86 0.83
C HIS A 189 -0.33 26.86 1.83
N ARG A 190 0.72 26.47 2.58
CA ARG A 190 1.40 27.37 3.53
C ARG A 190 2.07 28.57 2.87
N ILE A 191 2.63 28.40 1.67
CA ILE A 191 3.22 29.49 0.89
C ILE A 191 2.14 30.48 0.44
N LYS A 192 1.01 29.98 -0.11
CA LYS A 192 -0.11 30.83 -0.54
C LYS A 192 -0.75 31.60 0.63
N SER A 193 -0.89 30.93 1.77
CA SER A 193 -1.43 31.52 3.00
C SER A 193 -0.44 32.45 3.72
N HIS A 194 0.70 32.77 3.11
CA HIS A 194 1.75 33.66 3.65
C HIS A 194 2.31 33.22 5.01
N LYS A 195 2.14 31.94 5.38
CA LYS A 195 2.63 31.37 6.65
C LYS A 195 4.11 30.97 6.56
N LEU A 196 4.62 30.77 5.34
CA LEU A 196 6.00 30.38 5.09
C LEU A 196 6.70 31.39 4.19
N ILE A 197 7.75 32.03 4.72
CA ILE A 197 8.56 32.99 3.97
C ILE A 197 9.75 32.24 3.36
N LEU A 198 9.80 32.21 2.03
CA LEU A 198 10.90 31.62 1.28
C LEU A 198 12.19 32.43 1.45
N THR A 199 13.29 31.74 1.73
CA THR A 199 14.64 32.32 1.71
C THR A 199 15.05 32.71 0.28
N GLN A 200 16.05 33.58 0.14
CA GLN A 200 16.52 34.00 -1.19
C GLN A 200 17.01 32.83 -2.04
N ARG A 201 17.68 31.85 -1.40
CA ARG A 201 18.14 30.63 -2.06
C ARG A 201 16.99 29.77 -2.57
N GLU A 202 15.92 29.63 -1.78
CA GLU A 202 14.73 28.88 -2.20
C GLU A 202 13.99 29.61 -3.32
N LYS A 203 13.89 30.94 -3.29
CA LYS A 203 13.30 31.75 -4.38
C LYS A 203 14.07 31.58 -5.69
N GLU A 204 15.39 31.48 -5.62
CA GLU A 204 16.24 31.24 -6.79
C GLU A 204 16.04 29.84 -7.34
N VAL A 205 16.03 28.81 -6.48
CA VAL A 205 15.71 27.43 -6.89
C VAL A 205 14.32 27.35 -7.53
N MET A 206 13.31 28.01 -6.94
CA MET A 206 11.95 28.04 -7.48
C MET A 206 11.90 28.71 -8.86
N ARG A 207 12.70 29.75 -9.08
CA ARG A 207 12.85 30.40 -10.40
C ARG A 207 13.42 29.45 -11.43
N HIS A 208 14.46 28.70 -11.08
CA HIS A 208 15.08 27.72 -11.98
C HIS A 208 14.14 26.56 -12.31
N VAL A 209 13.40 26.05 -11.32
CA VAL A 209 12.40 25.00 -11.52
C VAL A 209 11.27 25.50 -12.43
N ASN A 210 10.74 26.70 -12.16
CA ASN A 210 9.69 27.30 -13.00
C ASN A 210 10.17 27.51 -14.45
N MET A 211 11.44 27.91 -14.64
CA MET A 211 12.04 28.06 -15.96
C MET A 211 12.18 26.71 -16.70
N ALA A 212 12.66 25.67 -16.01
CA ALA A 212 12.79 24.33 -16.59
C ALA A 212 11.43 23.73 -16.99
N VAL A 213 10.40 23.96 -16.19
CA VAL A 213 9.01 23.55 -16.50
C VAL A 213 8.46 24.35 -17.69
N ALA A 214 8.69 25.66 -17.74
CA ALA A 214 8.24 26.51 -18.85
C ALA A 214 8.91 26.13 -20.18
N GLN A 215 10.20 25.81 -20.16
CA GLN A 215 10.96 25.37 -21.35
C GLN A 215 10.50 24.01 -21.88
N ARG A 216 10.07 23.08 -21.00
CA ARG A 216 9.44 21.83 -21.45
C ARG A 216 8.14 22.07 -22.22
N ARG A 217 7.41 23.15 -21.92
CA ARG A 217 6.15 23.50 -22.58
C ARG A 217 6.34 24.35 -23.83
N ASN A 218 7.34 25.23 -23.84
CA ASN A 218 7.75 26.01 -25.00
C ASN A 218 9.29 26.08 -25.06
N PRO A 219 9.93 25.31 -25.96
CA PRO A 219 11.38 25.22 -26.04
C PRO A 219 12.08 26.53 -26.45
N ASN A 220 11.35 27.48 -27.04
CA ASN A 220 11.89 28.76 -27.52
C ASN A 220 11.79 29.89 -26.48
N LEU A 221 11.58 29.54 -25.20
CA LEU A 221 11.40 30.52 -24.12
C LEU A 221 12.76 30.85 -23.48
N ASP A 222 13.31 32.02 -23.84
CA ASP A 222 14.64 32.47 -23.39
C ASP A 222 14.64 33.13 -22.00
N SER A 223 13.48 33.53 -21.48
CA SER A 223 13.37 34.15 -20.14
C SER A 223 12.06 33.75 -19.43
N PRO A 224 12.05 33.69 -18.08
CA PRO A 224 10.85 33.38 -17.33
C PRO A 224 9.81 34.50 -17.54
N PRO A 225 8.53 34.16 -17.78
CA PRO A 225 7.50 35.17 -17.95
C PRO A 225 7.34 35.97 -16.65
N LYS A 226 7.37 37.30 -16.75
CA LYS A 226 7.26 38.19 -15.59
C LYS A 226 5.86 38.07 -14.99
N GLY A 227 5.76 37.83 -13.67
CA GLY A 227 4.50 37.89 -12.92
C GLY A 227 3.72 36.57 -12.83
N LEU A 228 4.39 35.42 -12.79
CA LEU A 228 3.72 34.12 -12.76
C LEU A 228 4.16 33.21 -11.60
N SER A 229 3.20 32.93 -10.71
CA SER A 229 3.30 31.91 -9.67
C SER A 229 2.81 30.55 -10.19
N LEU A 230 3.54 29.48 -9.87
CA LEU A 230 3.19 28.12 -10.27
C LEU A 230 1.95 27.64 -9.47
N SER A 231 0.85 27.35 -10.16
CA SER A 231 -0.29 26.61 -9.61
C SER A 231 -0.12 25.11 -9.86
N TRP A 232 -0.54 24.29 -8.90
CA TRP A 232 -0.41 22.83 -8.89
C TRP A 232 -1.08 22.12 -10.08
N GLU A 233 -1.92 22.82 -10.84
CA GLU A 233 -2.57 22.30 -12.06
C GLU A 233 -1.79 22.58 -13.37
N GLY A 234 -0.61 23.18 -13.32
CA GLY A 234 0.12 23.60 -14.53
C GLY A 234 -0.57 24.74 -15.29
N SER A 235 -1.53 25.41 -14.65
CA SER A 235 -2.19 26.61 -15.16
C SER A 235 -1.50 27.87 -14.63
N TRP A 236 -1.02 28.68 -15.55
CA TRP A 236 -0.50 30.01 -15.30
C TRP A 236 -1.65 30.95 -14.86
N THR A 237 -1.56 31.57 -13.68
CA THR A 237 -2.45 32.67 -13.27
C THR A 237 -1.66 33.97 -13.28
N SER A 238 -2.17 34.98 -13.98
CA SER A 238 -1.66 36.36 -13.89
C SER A 238 -2.04 36.97 -12.54
N ASP A 239 -1.23 37.89 -12.02
CA ASP A 239 -1.53 38.69 -10.80
C ASP A 239 -2.91 39.37 -10.80
N ASN A 240 -3.58 39.48 -11.96
CA ASN A 240 -4.93 40.06 -12.11
C ASN A 240 -6.08 39.04 -12.02
N GLY A 241 -5.83 37.75 -11.82
CA GLY A 241 -6.88 36.75 -11.58
C GLY A 241 -7.67 36.26 -12.80
N ASP A 242 -7.34 36.70 -14.03
CA ASP A 242 -8.02 36.22 -15.24
C ASP A 242 -7.48 34.84 -15.70
N PRO A 243 -8.33 33.83 -15.94
CA PRO A 243 -7.92 32.56 -16.52
C PRO A 243 -7.72 32.68 -18.04
N LEU A 244 -6.53 32.30 -18.54
CA LEU A 244 -6.28 32.21 -19.99
C LEU A 244 -6.89 30.93 -20.60
N PRO A 245 -7.34 30.99 -21.86
CA PRO A 245 -8.16 29.96 -22.47
C PRO A 245 -7.30 28.77 -22.90
N THR A 246 -7.40 27.65 -22.16
CA THR A 246 -7.44 26.24 -22.67
C THR A 246 -7.04 25.25 -21.57
N ALA A 247 -7.87 25.08 -20.55
CA ALA A 247 -7.63 24.15 -19.44
C ALA A 247 -8.48 22.86 -19.53
N ARG A 248 -8.59 22.23 -20.71
CA ARG A 248 -9.46 21.03 -20.88
C ARG A 248 -8.76 19.74 -21.31
N ARG A 249 -7.52 19.75 -21.83
CA ARG A 249 -6.95 18.54 -22.47
C ARG A 249 -5.80 17.81 -21.77
N GLU A 250 -5.15 18.39 -20.77
CA GLU A 250 -3.91 17.79 -20.19
C GLU A 250 -4.10 17.12 -18.81
N ARG A 251 -5.35 16.88 -18.36
CA ARG A 251 -5.60 16.10 -17.12
C ARG A 251 -5.19 14.62 -17.21
N ALA A 252 -4.90 14.10 -18.40
CA ALA A 252 -4.69 12.67 -18.61
C ALA A 252 -3.24 12.20 -18.36
N ASP A 253 -2.25 13.09 -18.42
CA ASP A 253 -0.84 12.66 -18.54
C ASP A 253 0.01 12.85 -17.28
N MET A 254 -0.39 13.70 -16.33
CA MET A 254 0.34 13.84 -15.05
C MET A 254 0.12 12.67 -14.09
N CYS A 255 -0.96 11.88 -14.24
CA CYS A 255 -1.19 10.66 -13.44
C CYS A 255 -0.29 9.47 -13.85
N ARG A 256 0.59 9.62 -14.85
CA ARG A 256 1.36 8.51 -15.42
C ARG A 256 2.82 8.44 -14.94
N LEU A 257 3.28 9.39 -14.13
CA LEU A 257 4.67 9.51 -13.67
C LEU A 257 4.82 9.65 -12.13
N SER A 258 3.96 8.96 -11.39
CA SER A 258 4.23 8.50 -10.02
C SER A 258 4.14 6.98 -9.98
#